data_AF-K0KLT2-F1
#
_entry.id   AF-K0KLT2-F1
#
_cell.length_a   1.000
_cell.length_b   1.000
_cell.length_c   1.000
_cell.angle_alpha   90.00
_cell.angle_beta   90.00
_cell.angle_gamma   90.00
#
_symmetry.space_group_name_H-M   'P 1'
#
loop_
_entity.id
_entity.type
_entity.pdbx_description
1 polymer ?
#
loop_
_entity_poly.entity_id
_entity_poly.type
_entity_poly.pdbx_seq_one_letter_code
_entity_poly.pdbx_strand_id
1 'polypeptide(L)'
;MWFCDRPRPQQRLALELANLFEIIPLKNLSKFQKSWWVIITKEWINIDHWRLDKFLMLIRFVLNSIFKRLNSEEWEKSIVEDFLTILREGPLSGDKSIPTGIPFHIIDIYIDELEKVLFKDLKNDEESDEEEEDDKIQEKQEIINKTPIGQLITVFQDLSENAPYKTLREKIKDEILNDDRLKNWGVIEIIDKKLKKLNKSNDESESDDEEENDEDEEEESEDEWNGFE
;
A
#
# COMPACT_ATOMS: atom_id res chain seq x y z
N MET A 1 -22.46 -8.20 11.21
CA MET A 1 -22.62 -7.06 10.28
C MET A 1 -23.84 -7.18 9.37
N TRP A 2 -24.00 -8.29 8.63
CA TRP A 2 -25.07 -8.45 7.63
C TRP A 2 -26.49 -8.09 8.13
N PHE A 3 -26.91 -8.64 9.28
CA PHE A 3 -28.23 -8.43 9.88
C PHE A 3 -28.35 -7.17 10.76
N CYS A 4 -27.30 -6.36 10.85
CA CYS A 4 -27.36 -5.12 11.61
C CYS A 4 -27.91 -4.01 10.71
N ASP A 5 -29.15 -3.59 10.96
CA ASP A 5 -29.88 -2.65 10.07
C ASP A 5 -30.07 -1.25 10.68
N ARG A 6 -29.74 -1.06 11.96
CA ARG A 6 -29.83 0.24 12.63
C ARG A 6 -28.46 0.96 12.56
N PRO A 7 -28.40 2.25 12.19
CA PRO A 7 -27.12 2.95 11.99
C PRO A 7 -26.16 2.93 13.18
N ARG A 8 -26.63 3.28 14.38
CA ARG A 8 -25.78 3.29 15.59
C ARG A 8 -25.26 1.88 15.96
N PRO A 9 -26.11 0.83 15.98
CA PRO A 9 -25.64 -0.54 16.13
C PRO A 9 -24.65 -1.00 15.04
N GLN A 10 -24.80 -0.55 13.78
CA GLN A 10 -23.85 -0.88 12.71
C GLN A 10 -22.47 -0.27 13.00
N GLN A 11 -22.42 1.01 13.37
CA GLN A 11 -21.18 1.69 13.72
C GLN A 11 -20.49 1.02 14.91
N ARG A 12 -21.24 0.75 15.99
CA ARG A 12 -20.69 0.07 17.17
C ARG A 12 -20.16 -1.32 16.82
N LEU A 13 -20.93 -2.12 16.09
CA LEU A 13 -20.51 -3.47 15.71
C LEU A 13 -19.28 -3.45 14.79
N ALA A 14 -19.22 -2.51 13.84
CA ALA A 14 -18.05 -2.36 12.98
C ALA A 14 -16.81 -2.01 13.78
N LEU A 15 -16.94 -1.11 14.77
CA LEU A 15 -15.84 -0.74 15.66
C LEU A 15 -15.39 -1.92 16.53
N GLU A 16 -16.33 -2.66 17.14
CA GLU A 16 -16.04 -3.85 17.94
C GLU A 16 -15.29 -4.92 17.12
N LEU A 17 -15.69 -5.13 15.86
CA LEU A 17 -15.01 -6.07 14.96
C LEU A 17 -13.61 -5.59 14.55
N ALA A 18 -13.45 -4.29 14.28
CA ALA A 18 -12.15 -3.71 13.96
C ALA A 18 -11.17 -3.79 15.14
N ASN A 19 -11.65 -3.54 16.36
CA ASN A 19 -10.83 -3.62 17.58
C ASN A 19 -10.23 -5.01 17.82
N LEU A 20 -10.76 -6.07 17.20
CA LEU A 20 -10.15 -7.41 17.26
C LEU A 20 -8.72 -7.42 16.72
N PHE A 21 -8.40 -6.57 15.74
CA PHE A 21 -7.05 -6.42 15.19
C PHE A 21 -6.07 -5.81 16.18
N GLU A 22 -6.56 -5.01 17.12
CA GLU A 22 -5.72 -4.35 18.13
C GLU A 22 -5.35 -5.30 19.28
N ILE A 23 -6.21 -6.29 19.58
CA ILE A 23 -6.06 -7.16 20.76
C ILE A 23 -5.56 -8.57 20.46
N ILE A 24 -5.60 -9.02 19.19
CA ILE A 24 -5.18 -10.38 18.84
C ILE A 24 -3.67 -10.56 19.08
N PRO A 25 -3.20 -11.73 19.58
CA PRO A 25 -1.77 -11.97 19.76
C PRO A 25 -1.00 -11.79 18.45
N LEU A 26 0.16 -11.12 18.51
CA LEU A 26 1.00 -10.79 17.33
C LEU A 26 1.25 -12.00 16.41
N LYS A 27 1.58 -13.15 16.99
CA LYS A 27 1.81 -14.41 16.24
C LYS A 27 0.65 -14.84 15.33
N ASN A 28 -0.57 -14.36 15.59
CA ASN A 28 -1.78 -14.67 14.84
C ASN A 28 -2.25 -13.50 13.96
N LEU A 29 -1.68 -12.31 14.10
CA LEU A 29 -2.14 -11.08 13.44
C LEU A 29 -2.12 -11.23 11.92
N SER A 30 -0.98 -11.65 11.34
CA SER A 30 -0.80 -11.81 9.90
C SER A 30 -1.81 -12.81 9.30
N LYS A 31 -2.03 -13.95 9.99
CA LYS A 31 -3.01 -14.95 9.57
C LYS A 31 -4.45 -14.43 9.67
N PHE A 32 -4.76 -13.68 10.72
CA PHE A 32 -6.09 -13.10 10.91
C PHE A 32 -6.40 -12.06 9.84
N GLN A 33 -5.47 -11.15 9.57
CA GLN A 33 -5.60 -10.14 8.52
C GLN A 33 -5.73 -10.78 7.13
N LYS A 34 -4.86 -11.74 6.78
CA LYS A 34 -4.97 -12.47 5.51
C LYS A 34 -6.33 -13.15 5.36
N SER A 35 -6.81 -13.81 6.42
CA SER A 35 -8.12 -14.48 6.42
C SER A 35 -9.26 -13.48 6.25
N TRP A 36 -9.19 -12.31 6.90
CA TRP A 36 -10.17 -11.25 6.75
C TRP A 36 -10.30 -10.84 5.28
N TRP A 37 -9.17 -10.56 4.60
CA TRP A 37 -9.18 -10.10 3.21
C TRP A 37 -9.73 -11.16 2.28
N VAL A 38 -9.36 -12.43 2.49
CA VAL A 38 -9.93 -13.55 1.72
C VAL A 38 -11.45 -13.60 1.85
N ILE A 39 -12.00 -13.49 3.06
CA ILE A 39 -13.45 -13.54 3.28
C ILE A 39 -14.14 -12.35 2.62
N ILE A 40 -13.62 -11.14 2.77
CA ILE A 40 -14.28 -9.94 2.23
C ILE A 40 -14.22 -9.91 0.71
N THR A 41 -13.08 -10.25 0.12
CA THR A 41 -12.95 -10.39 -1.34
C THR A 41 -13.94 -11.41 -1.87
N LYS A 42 -14.06 -12.57 -1.22
CA LYS A 42 -14.99 -13.63 -1.64
C LYS A 42 -16.45 -13.21 -1.55
N GLU A 43 -16.85 -12.54 -0.48
CA GLU A 43 -18.25 -12.18 -0.25
C GLU A 43 -18.67 -10.85 -0.91
N TRP A 44 -17.73 -10.04 -1.39
CA TRP A 44 -18.00 -8.69 -1.90
C TRP A 44 -19.10 -8.64 -2.96
N ILE A 45 -19.06 -9.57 -3.91
CA ILE A 45 -20.02 -9.63 -5.04
C ILE A 45 -21.44 -9.97 -4.55
N ASN A 46 -21.57 -10.61 -3.38
CA ASN A 46 -22.85 -10.98 -2.79
C ASN A 46 -23.45 -9.83 -1.96
N ILE A 47 -22.72 -8.73 -1.73
CA ILE A 47 -23.22 -7.57 -0.99
C ILE A 47 -24.07 -6.72 -1.92
N ASP A 48 -25.35 -6.63 -1.64
CA ASP A 48 -26.25 -5.74 -2.37
C ASP A 48 -26.00 -4.26 -2.03
N HIS A 49 -26.41 -3.39 -2.95
CA HIS A 49 -26.21 -1.95 -2.85
C HIS A 49 -26.68 -1.34 -1.51
N TRP A 50 -27.78 -1.81 -0.93
CA TRP A 50 -28.31 -1.27 0.34
C TRP A 50 -27.46 -1.62 1.57
N ARG A 51 -26.57 -2.61 1.44
CA ARG A 51 -25.67 -3.05 2.51
C ARG A 51 -24.23 -2.58 2.30
N LEU A 52 -23.88 -2.06 1.13
CA LEU A 52 -22.50 -1.73 0.78
C LEU A 52 -21.86 -0.74 1.77
N ASP A 53 -22.58 0.33 2.13
CA ASP A 53 -22.05 1.39 3.00
C ASP A 53 -21.53 0.88 4.35
N LYS A 54 -22.23 -0.06 5.00
CA LYS A 54 -21.79 -0.60 6.30
C LYS A 54 -20.56 -1.51 6.17
N PHE A 55 -20.34 -2.11 5.01
CA PHE A 55 -19.13 -2.90 4.74
C PHE A 55 -17.96 -2.00 4.32
N LEU A 56 -18.20 -0.91 3.58
CA LEU A 56 -17.20 0.13 3.33
C LEU A 56 -16.73 0.77 4.65
N MET A 57 -17.67 1.09 5.55
CA MET A 57 -17.35 1.58 6.90
C MET A 57 -16.57 0.54 7.71
N LEU A 58 -16.92 -0.75 7.62
CA LEU A 58 -16.16 -1.81 8.28
C LEU A 58 -14.71 -1.88 7.78
N ILE A 59 -14.48 -1.82 6.46
CA ILE A 59 -13.13 -1.77 5.89
C ILE A 59 -12.35 -0.58 6.45
N ARG A 60 -12.99 0.60 6.51
CA ARG A 60 -12.36 1.82 7.03
C ARG A 60 -11.93 1.66 8.49
N PHE A 61 -12.79 1.10 9.34
CA PHE A 61 -12.44 0.85 10.74
C PHE A 61 -11.36 -0.24 10.89
N VAL A 62 -11.43 -1.32 10.11
CA VAL A 62 -10.42 -2.37 10.14
C VAL A 62 -9.05 -1.83 9.73
N LEU A 63 -8.97 -1.05 8.65
CA LEU A 63 -7.73 -0.42 8.23
C LEU A 63 -7.17 0.51 9.33
N ASN A 64 -8.02 1.33 9.93
CA ASN A 64 -7.66 2.18 11.08
C ASN A 64 -7.08 1.37 12.25
N SER A 65 -7.75 0.28 12.64
CA SER A 65 -7.29 -0.58 13.73
C SER A 65 -5.98 -1.31 13.41
N ILE A 66 -5.74 -1.68 12.14
CA ILE A 66 -4.45 -2.21 11.72
C ILE A 66 -3.35 -1.14 11.84
N PHE A 67 -3.60 0.09 11.39
CA PHE A 67 -2.62 1.19 11.57
C PHE A 67 -2.35 1.50 13.04
N LYS A 68 -3.39 1.51 13.90
CA LYS A 68 -3.19 1.64 15.35
C LYS A 68 -2.32 0.52 15.90
N ARG A 69 -2.53 -0.71 15.44
CA ARG A 69 -1.72 -1.87 15.83
C ARG A 69 -0.26 -1.68 15.40
N LEU A 70 -0.01 -1.29 14.16
CA LEU A 70 1.34 -0.99 13.66
C LEU A 70 2.02 0.13 14.47
N ASN A 71 1.30 1.21 14.76
CA ASN A 71 1.80 2.31 15.57
C ASN A 71 2.09 1.89 17.02
N SER A 72 1.26 1.03 17.63
CA SER A 72 1.49 0.51 18.98
C SER A 72 2.70 -0.42 19.09
N GLU A 73 3.09 -1.02 17.97
CA GLU A 73 4.29 -1.85 17.83
C GLU A 73 5.45 -1.04 17.23
N GLU A 74 5.40 0.29 17.34
CA GLU A 74 6.45 1.23 16.92
C GLU A 74 6.91 1.04 15.47
N TRP A 75 5.99 0.63 14.59
CA TRP A 75 6.26 0.37 13.18
C TRP A 75 7.40 -0.65 12.96
N GLU A 76 7.47 -1.68 13.82
CA GLU A 76 8.47 -2.75 13.72
C GLU A 76 8.49 -3.34 12.30
N LYS A 77 9.70 -3.44 11.74
CA LYS A 77 9.93 -3.71 10.32
C LYS A 77 9.31 -5.02 9.85
N SER A 78 9.40 -6.09 10.63
CA SER A 78 8.81 -7.38 10.29
C SER A 78 7.29 -7.30 10.23
N ILE A 79 6.64 -6.63 11.19
CA ILE A 79 5.18 -6.48 11.22
C ILE A 79 4.72 -5.59 10.06
N VAL A 80 5.44 -4.50 9.74
CA VAL A 80 5.14 -3.64 8.59
C VAL A 80 5.28 -4.40 7.28
N GLU A 81 6.31 -5.23 7.12
CA GLU A 81 6.51 -6.00 5.89
C GLU A 81 5.46 -7.12 5.74
N ASP A 82 5.09 -7.78 6.83
CA ASP A 82 3.97 -8.74 6.85
C ASP A 82 2.67 -8.06 6.39
N PHE A 83 2.38 -6.87 6.93
CA PHE A 83 1.20 -6.08 6.56
C PHE A 83 1.20 -5.75 5.06
N LEU A 84 2.32 -5.27 4.52
CA LEU A 84 2.45 -4.92 3.11
C LEU A 84 2.37 -6.15 2.20
N THR A 85 2.97 -7.27 2.62
CA THR A 85 2.87 -8.55 1.91
C THR A 85 1.42 -9.00 1.81
N ILE A 86 0.64 -8.89 2.88
CA ILE A 86 -0.79 -9.23 2.87
C ILE A 86 -1.59 -8.31 1.92
N LEU A 87 -1.26 -7.03 1.84
CA LEU A 87 -1.89 -6.12 0.88
C LEU A 87 -1.54 -6.50 -0.56
N ARG A 88 -0.26 -6.75 -0.86
CA ARG A 88 0.25 -7.16 -2.18
C ARG A 88 -0.33 -8.50 -2.64
N GLU A 89 -0.49 -9.48 -1.75
CA GLU A 89 -1.06 -10.78 -2.09
C GLU A 89 -2.61 -10.78 -2.10
N GLY A 90 -3.23 -9.80 -1.44
CA GLY A 90 -4.66 -9.76 -1.20
C GLY A 90 -5.34 -8.63 -1.98
N PRO A 91 -5.90 -7.63 -1.28
CA PRO A 91 -6.79 -6.63 -1.87
C PRO A 91 -6.11 -5.69 -2.87
N LEU A 92 -4.78 -5.55 -2.82
CA LEU A 92 -3.99 -4.69 -3.70
C LEU A 92 -3.10 -5.50 -4.66
N SER A 93 -3.43 -6.77 -4.91
CA SER A 93 -2.68 -7.63 -5.84
C SER A 93 -2.79 -7.25 -7.30
N GLY A 94 -3.85 -6.51 -7.67
CA GLY A 94 -4.17 -6.23 -9.06
C GLY A 94 -4.73 -7.43 -9.83
N ASP A 95 -4.93 -8.58 -9.20
CA ASP A 95 -5.58 -9.73 -9.82
C ASP A 95 -7.05 -9.40 -10.17
N LYS A 96 -7.50 -9.87 -11.33
CA LYS A 96 -8.87 -9.76 -11.82
C LYS A 96 -9.87 -10.49 -10.92
N SER A 97 -9.40 -11.44 -10.09
CA SER A 97 -10.21 -12.11 -9.09
C SER A 97 -10.64 -11.17 -7.95
N ILE A 98 -9.94 -10.06 -7.74
CA ILE A 98 -10.26 -9.07 -6.71
C ILE A 98 -11.35 -8.11 -7.24
N PRO A 99 -12.50 -8.01 -6.57
CA PRO A 99 -13.55 -7.06 -6.95
C PRO A 99 -13.04 -5.62 -6.86
N THR A 100 -13.16 -4.87 -7.96
CA THR A 100 -12.56 -3.52 -8.12
C THR A 100 -12.97 -2.52 -7.05
N GLY A 101 -14.16 -2.65 -6.46
CA GLY A 101 -14.62 -1.77 -5.37
C GLY A 101 -13.72 -1.81 -4.13
N ILE A 102 -13.01 -2.92 -3.88
CA ILE A 102 -12.13 -3.06 -2.72
C ILE A 102 -10.86 -2.19 -2.86
N PRO A 103 -9.99 -2.37 -3.89
CA PRO A 103 -8.80 -1.55 -4.02
C PRO A 103 -9.13 -0.06 -4.18
N PHE A 104 -10.22 0.27 -4.88
CA PHE A 104 -10.67 1.66 -5.02
C PHE A 104 -11.01 2.28 -3.67
N HIS A 105 -11.81 1.59 -2.84
CA HIS A 105 -12.14 2.08 -1.51
C HIS A 105 -10.93 2.16 -0.58
N ILE A 106 -9.98 1.21 -0.68
CA ILE A 106 -8.73 1.30 0.09
C ILE A 106 -7.96 2.56 -0.31
N ILE A 107 -7.82 2.84 -1.61
CA ILE A 107 -7.16 4.05 -2.11
C ILE A 107 -7.83 5.30 -1.54
N ASP A 108 -9.17 5.36 -1.57
CA ASP A 108 -9.95 6.51 -1.08
C ASP A 108 -9.72 6.83 0.40
N ILE A 109 -9.37 5.83 1.22
CA ILE A 109 -9.32 6.00 2.68
C ILE A 109 -7.91 5.83 3.28
N TYR A 110 -6.92 5.37 2.50
CA TYR A 110 -5.63 4.94 3.05
C TYR A 110 -4.90 6.06 3.79
N ILE A 111 -4.74 7.21 3.12
CA ILE A 111 -4.01 8.36 3.69
C ILE A 111 -4.80 8.98 4.85
N ASP A 112 -6.12 9.07 4.73
CA ASP A 112 -7.00 9.56 5.80
C ASP A 112 -6.85 8.76 7.09
N GLU A 113 -6.91 7.42 6.98
CA GLU A 113 -6.81 6.56 8.15
C GLU A 113 -5.40 6.52 8.73
N LEU A 114 -4.37 6.62 7.89
CA LEU A 114 -2.99 6.75 8.34
C LEU A 114 -2.79 8.06 9.12
N GLU A 115 -3.18 9.20 8.53
CA GLU A 115 -3.12 10.51 9.16
C GLU A 115 -3.85 10.53 10.51
N LYS A 116 -5.04 9.94 10.55
CA LYS A 116 -5.85 9.86 11.77
C LYS A 116 -5.14 9.10 12.90
N VAL A 117 -4.34 8.09 12.59
CA VAL A 117 -3.55 7.37 13.60
C VAL A 117 -2.31 8.15 14.00
N LEU A 118 -1.58 8.72 13.04
CA LEU A 118 -0.36 9.47 13.29
C LEU A 118 -0.60 10.69 14.16
N PHE A 119 -1.63 11.47 13.88
CA PHE A 119 -1.88 12.75 14.55
C PHE A 119 -3.09 12.70 15.47
N LYS A 120 -3.43 11.52 16.00
CA LYS A 120 -4.63 11.32 16.85
C LYS A 120 -4.64 12.25 18.08
N ASP A 121 -3.48 12.48 18.68
CA ASP A 121 -3.34 13.23 19.93
C ASP A 121 -3.21 14.75 19.67
N LEU A 122 -2.95 15.15 18.42
CA LEU A 122 -2.78 16.53 17.98
C LEU A 122 -4.07 17.19 17.50
N LYS A 123 -5.16 16.42 17.28
CA LYS A 123 -6.40 16.88 16.66
C LYS A 123 -7.40 17.59 17.60
N ASN A 124 -6.95 18.16 18.73
CA ASN A 124 -7.86 18.60 19.80
C ASN A 124 -7.96 20.10 20.14
N ASP A 125 -7.28 21.04 19.48
CA ASP A 125 -7.47 22.47 19.82
C ASP A 125 -7.76 23.32 18.58
N GLU A 126 -8.98 23.84 18.48
CA GLU A 126 -9.37 24.90 17.54
C GLU A 126 -8.94 26.30 18.03
N GLU A 127 -8.24 26.40 19.17
CA GLU A 127 -7.74 27.64 19.77
C GLU A 127 -6.29 27.43 20.24
N SER A 128 -5.33 27.41 19.31
CA SER A 128 -3.89 27.36 19.65
C SER A 128 -3.25 28.72 19.35
N ASP A 129 -2.48 29.28 20.28
CA ASP A 129 -1.68 30.49 20.05
C ASP A 129 -0.42 30.17 19.20
N GLU A 130 0.25 31.19 18.63
CA GLU A 130 1.39 31.02 17.69
C GLU A 130 2.53 30.11 18.23
N GLU A 131 2.82 30.16 19.53
CA GLU A 131 3.83 29.28 20.17
C GLU A 131 3.39 27.81 20.20
N GLU A 132 2.09 27.54 20.39
CA GLU A 132 1.53 26.19 20.37
C GLU A 132 1.45 25.60 18.95
N GLU A 133 1.36 26.45 17.93
CA GLU A 133 1.43 26.02 16.53
C GLU A 133 2.82 25.48 16.15
N ASP A 134 3.89 26.18 16.57
CA ASP A 134 5.28 25.76 16.31
C ASP A 134 5.61 24.42 16.99
N ASP A 135 5.17 24.23 18.24
CA ASP A 135 5.34 22.96 18.96
C ASP A 135 4.59 21.81 18.27
N LYS A 136 3.36 22.06 17.80
CA LYS A 136 2.57 21.07 17.03
C LYS A 136 3.25 20.71 15.70
N ILE A 137 3.89 21.67 15.03
CA ILE A 137 4.64 21.42 13.80
C ILE A 137 5.84 20.52 14.09
N GLN A 138 6.60 20.79 15.15
CA GLN A 138 7.74 19.96 15.55
C GLN A 138 7.30 18.54 15.91
N GLU A 139 6.25 18.38 16.71
CA GLU A 139 5.73 17.06 17.08
C GLU A 139 5.25 16.26 15.86
N LYS A 140 4.57 16.91 14.91
CA LYS A 140 4.19 16.28 13.63
C LYS A 140 5.43 15.78 12.87
N GLN A 141 6.47 16.59 12.77
CA GLN A 141 7.71 16.21 12.08
C GLN A 141 8.40 15.03 12.77
N GLU A 142 8.42 14.98 14.10
CA GLU A 142 8.96 13.83 14.83
C GLU A 142 8.19 12.54 14.55
N ILE A 143 6.85 12.60 14.57
CA ILE A 143 5.99 11.45 14.27
C ILE A 143 6.24 10.96 12.84
N ILE A 144 6.32 11.88 11.88
CA ILE A 144 6.58 11.56 10.47
C ILE A 144 7.96 10.88 10.33
N ASN A 145 9.00 11.40 10.98
CA ASN A 145 10.35 10.86 10.92
C ASN A 145 10.47 9.44 11.51
N LYS A 146 9.67 9.14 12.55
CA LYS A 146 9.61 7.81 13.17
C LYS A 146 8.77 6.81 12.36
N THR A 147 7.90 7.30 11.47
CA THR A 147 6.98 6.46 10.72
C THR A 147 7.58 6.08 9.36
N PRO A 148 7.58 4.79 8.97
CA PRO A 148 8.08 4.36 7.67
C PRO A 148 7.08 4.63 6.54
N ILE A 149 6.61 5.87 6.39
CA ILE A 149 5.57 6.25 5.41
C ILE A 149 5.99 5.89 3.99
N GLY A 150 7.25 6.13 3.63
CA GLY A 150 7.82 5.75 2.35
C GLY A 150 7.77 4.24 2.07
N GLN A 151 7.84 3.38 3.10
CA GLN A 151 7.65 1.93 2.95
C GLN A 151 6.16 1.60 2.81
N LEU A 152 5.30 2.24 3.61
CA LEU A 152 3.85 2.01 3.63
C LEU A 152 3.15 2.31 2.30
N ILE A 153 3.73 3.18 1.47
CA ILE A 153 3.19 3.53 0.15
C ILE A 153 3.76 2.69 -1.01
N THR A 154 4.79 1.85 -0.77
CA THR A 154 5.45 1.08 -1.84
C THR A 154 4.48 0.19 -2.60
N VAL A 155 3.52 -0.44 -1.91
CA VAL A 155 2.48 -1.26 -2.54
C VAL A 155 1.69 -0.49 -3.60
N PHE A 156 1.46 0.80 -3.40
CA PHE A 156 0.76 1.65 -4.36
C PHE A 156 1.67 2.05 -5.53
N GLN A 157 2.96 2.26 -5.29
CA GLN A 157 3.93 2.52 -6.36
C GLN A 157 3.99 1.33 -7.31
N ASP A 158 4.24 0.13 -6.77
CA ASP A 158 4.30 -1.12 -7.52
C ASP A 158 3.01 -1.33 -8.33
N LEU A 159 1.85 -1.09 -7.72
CA LEU A 159 0.55 -1.26 -8.35
C LEU A 159 0.26 -0.17 -9.40
N SER A 160 0.73 1.07 -9.21
CA SER A 160 0.55 2.16 -10.16
C SER A 160 1.30 1.97 -11.48
N GLU A 161 2.33 1.11 -11.47
CA GLU A 161 3.12 0.75 -12.64
C GLU A 161 2.59 -0.55 -13.26
N ASN A 162 2.30 -1.55 -12.43
CA ASN A 162 2.07 -2.92 -12.89
C ASN A 162 0.59 -3.35 -12.94
N ALA A 163 -0.35 -2.60 -12.35
CA ALA A 163 -1.75 -3.02 -12.34
C ALA A 163 -2.31 -3.20 -13.75
N PRO A 164 -3.19 -4.20 -13.99
CA PRO A 164 -3.70 -4.48 -15.33
C PRO A 164 -4.61 -3.37 -15.87
N TYR A 165 -5.36 -2.70 -15.00
CA TYR A 165 -6.35 -1.69 -15.40
C TYR A 165 -5.79 -0.28 -15.29
N LYS A 166 -5.89 0.47 -16.39
CA LYS A 166 -5.44 1.87 -16.46
C LYS A 166 -6.12 2.76 -15.41
N THR A 167 -7.41 2.58 -15.20
CA THR A 167 -8.20 3.36 -14.22
C THR A 167 -7.70 3.19 -12.79
N LEU A 168 -7.24 1.98 -12.42
CA LEU A 168 -6.65 1.74 -11.11
C LEU A 168 -5.31 2.46 -10.98
N ARG A 169 -4.45 2.40 -12.01
CA ARG A 169 -3.15 3.10 -12.03
C ARG A 169 -3.32 4.61 -11.91
N GLU A 170 -4.26 5.18 -12.66
CA GLU A 170 -4.56 6.63 -12.62
C GLU A 170 -5.08 7.04 -11.25
N LYS A 171 -6.04 6.30 -10.69
CA LYS A 171 -6.57 6.60 -9.35
C LYS A 171 -5.49 6.58 -8.27
N ILE A 172 -4.57 5.62 -8.31
CA ILE A 172 -3.45 5.57 -7.36
C ILE A 172 -2.53 6.78 -7.51
N LYS A 173 -2.23 7.18 -8.75
CA LYS A 173 -1.39 8.36 -9.01
C LYS A 173 -2.04 9.62 -8.45
N ASP A 174 -3.34 9.79 -8.70
CA ASP A 174 -4.07 11.01 -8.33
C ASP A 174 -4.34 11.10 -6.82
N GLU A 175 -4.79 10.01 -6.19
CA GLU A 175 -5.27 10.02 -4.80
C GLU A 175 -4.21 9.66 -3.77
N ILE A 176 -3.17 8.90 -4.16
CA ILE A 176 -2.10 8.49 -3.24
C ILE A 176 -0.82 9.24 -3.58
N LEU A 177 -0.25 9.02 -4.77
CA LEU A 177 1.11 9.49 -5.07
C LEU A 177 1.19 11.02 -5.21
N ASN A 178 0.10 11.66 -5.61
CA ASN A 178 0.00 13.11 -5.75
C ASN A 178 -0.65 13.80 -4.53
N ASP A 179 -1.03 13.08 -3.48
CA ASP A 179 -1.67 13.66 -2.28
C ASP A 179 -0.76 14.72 -1.65
N ASP A 180 -1.30 15.92 -1.45
CA ASP A 180 -0.55 17.06 -0.94
C ASP A 180 -0.03 16.85 0.48
N ARG A 181 -0.67 15.99 1.28
CA ARG A 181 -0.20 15.64 2.62
C ARG A 181 1.12 14.89 2.57
N LEU A 182 1.32 13.99 1.59
CA LEU A 182 2.59 13.27 1.43
C LEU A 182 3.74 14.20 1.01
N LYS A 183 3.44 15.25 0.22
CA LYS A 183 4.40 16.34 -0.05
C LYS A 183 4.79 17.04 1.24
N ASN A 184 3.80 17.44 2.03
CA ASN A 184 4.00 18.17 3.29
C ASN A 184 4.75 17.33 4.35
N TRP A 185 4.59 16.00 4.32
CA TRP A 185 5.31 15.08 5.19
C TRP A 185 6.73 14.75 4.68
N GLY A 186 7.20 15.37 3.59
CA GLY A 186 8.55 15.16 3.06
C GLY A 186 8.80 13.76 2.48
N VAL A 187 7.74 12.99 2.22
CA VAL A 187 7.86 11.58 1.81
C VAL A 187 8.38 11.47 0.38
N ILE A 188 8.05 12.42 -0.50
CA ILE A 188 8.48 12.43 -1.91
C ILE A 188 9.99 12.57 -2.04
N GLU A 189 10.65 13.35 -1.17
CA GLU A 189 12.11 13.44 -1.17
C GLU A 189 12.80 12.12 -0.77
N ILE A 190 12.15 11.33 0.10
CA ILE A 190 12.65 10.03 0.57
C ILE A 190 12.48 8.97 -0.53
N ILE A 191 11.33 8.97 -1.22
CA ILE A 191 11.07 8.10 -2.37
C ILE A 191 12.09 8.37 -3.48
N ASP A 192 12.27 9.64 -3.87
CA ASP A 192 13.21 10.01 -4.94
C ASP A 192 14.65 9.66 -4.59
N LYS A 193 15.07 9.83 -3.33
CA LYS A 193 16.39 9.40 -2.87
C LYS A 193 16.55 7.88 -2.88
N LYS A 194 15.50 7.13 -2.54
CA LYS A 194 15.53 5.66 -2.54
C LYS A 194 15.52 5.07 -3.95
N LEU A 195 14.73 5.63 -4.86
CA LEU A 195 14.73 5.27 -6.29
C LEU A 195 16.09 5.55 -6.94
N LYS A 196 16.69 6.72 -6.67
CA LYS A 196 18.04 7.05 -7.12
C LYS A 196 19.11 6.10 -6.57
N LYS A 197 18.95 5.62 -5.33
CA LYS A 197 19.88 4.67 -4.70
C LYS A 197 19.73 3.25 -5.24
N LEU A 198 18.51 2.82 -5.57
CA LEU A 198 18.22 1.52 -6.18
C LEU A 198 18.75 1.44 -7.63
N ASN A 199 18.56 2.50 -8.40
CA ASN A 199 19.10 2.58 -9.77
C ASN A 199 20.63 2.55 -9.76
N LYS A 200 21.25 3.22 -8.78
CA LYS A 200 22.71 3.21 -8.61
C LYS A 200 23.28 1.84 -8.21
N SER A 201 22.50 0.99 -7.53
CA SER A 201 22.91 -0.40 -7.23
C SER A 201 22.68 -1.38 -8.38
N ASN A 202 21.75 -1.09 -9.30
CA ASN A 202 21.56 -1.90 -10.50
C ASN A 202 22.62 -1.58 -11.58
N ASP A 203 23.08 -0.32 -11.66
CA ASP A 203 24.18 0.09 -12.56
C ASP A 203 25.55 -0.51 -12.18
N GLU A 204 25.74 -0.97 -10.93
CA GLU A 204 26.99 -1.64 -10.49
C GLU A 204 26.99 -3.16 -10.76
N SER A 205 25.91 -3.72 -11.32
CA SER A 205 25.81 -5.16 -11.66
C SER A 205 25.85 -5.48 -13.15
N GLU A 206 25.97 -4.47 -14.02
CA GLU A 206 26.05 -4.63 -15.49
C GLU A 206 27.41 -4.22 -16.09
N SER A 207 28.50 -4.29 -15.32
CA SER A 207 29.86 -4.17 -15.87
C SER A 207 30.76 -5.30 -15.41
N ASP A 208 30.71 -6.42 -16.13
CA ASP A 208 31.85 -7.29 -16.40
C ASP A 208 31.34 -8.41 -17.33
N ASP A 209 31.42 -8.17 -18.64
CA ASP A 209 31.73 -9.19 -19.66
C ASP A 209 31.73 -8.53 -21.06
N GLU A 210 32.75 -7.70 -21.33
CA GLU A 210 33.20 -7.40 -22.70
C GLU A 210 34.75 -7.30 -22.74
N GLU A 211 35.40 -8.32 -23.29
CA GLU A 211 36.66 -8.23 -24.06
C GLU A 211 36.52 -9.29 -25.20
N GLU A 212 36.14 -8.88 -26.41
CA GLU A 212 36.97 -8.52 -27.58
C GLU A 212 37.86 -9.67 -28.11
N ASN A 213 37.52 -10.22 -29.30
CA ASN A 213 38.19 -10.00 -30.62
C ASN A 213 39.27 -11.09 -30.88
N ASP A 214 39.56 -11.65 -32.06
CA ASP A 214 39.40 -11.26 -33.47
C ASP A 214 39.45 -12.50 -34.39
N GLU A 215 38.88 -12.30 -35.59
CA GLU A 215 39.25 -12.74 -36.96
C GLU A 215 40.21 -13.93 -37.19
N ASP A 216 39.79 -14.83 -38.10
CA ASP A 216 40.65 -15.39 -39.16
C ASP A 216 39.77 -15.76 -40.39
N GLU A 217 40.10 -15.18 -41.55
CA GLU A 217 39.56 -15.45 -42.89
C GLU A 217 40.23 -16.66 -43.58
N GLU A 218 39.71 -17.01 -44.77
CA GLU A 218 40.20 -17.96 -45.80
C GLU A 218 39.78 -19.44 -45.64
N GLU A 219 39.34 -20.20 -46.65
CA GLU A 219 39.11 -20.03 -48.09
C GLU A 219 38.19 -21.18 -48.59
N GLU A 220 37.52 -20.93 -49.72
CA GLU A 220 36.87 -21.80 -50.73
C GLU A 220 36.65 -23.31 -50.51
N SER A 221 35.43 -23.78 -50.82
CA SER A 221 35.23 -24.75 -51.91
C SER A 221 33.76 -24.89 -52.32
N GLU A 222 33.58 -25.01 -53.63
CA GLU A 222 32.35 -25.26 -54.39
C GLU A 222 31.68 -26.59 -53.97
N ASP A 223 30.35 -26.65 -54.00
CA ASP A 223 29.63 -27.61 -54.88
C ASP A 223 28.11 -27.67 -54.66
N GLU A 224 27.42 -27.66 -55.81
CA GLU A 224 26.20 -28.41 -56.16
C GLU A 224 24.84 -28.14 -55.47
N TRP A 225 24.11 -27.24 -56.12
CA TRP A 225 22.74 -27.39 -56.66
C TRP A 225 21.97 -28.73 -56.45
N ASN A 226 20.71 -28.62 -56.00
CA ASN A 226 19.46 -29.27 -56.52
C ASN A 226 18.34 -29.01 -55.48
N GLY A 227 17.27 -28.26 -55.73
CA GLY A 227 16.23 -28.57 -56.71
C GLY A 227 14.93 -28.96 -55.97
N PHE A 228 13.94 -28.06 -56.06
CA PHE A 228 12.47 -28.13 -55.83
C PHE A 228 11.80 -29.37 -55.18
N GLU A 229 10.85 -29.12 -54.26
CA GLU A 229 9.40 -29.00 -54.54
C GLU A 229 8.65 -28.26 -53.40
#